data_AF-A0A072UAV2-F1
#
_entry.id   AF-A0A072UAV2-F1
#
_cell.length_a   1.000
_cell.length_b   1.000
_cell.length_c   1.000
_cell.angle_alpha   90.00
_cell.angle_beta   90.00
_cell.angle_gamma   90.00
#
_symmetry.space_group_name_H-M   'P 1'
#
loop_
_entity.id
_entity.type
_entity.pdbx_description
1 polymer ?
#
loop_
_entity_poly.entity_id
_entity_poly.type
_entity_poly.pdbx_seq_one_letter_code
_entity_poly.pdbx_strand_id
1 'polypeptide(L)'
;MVDLVEPDPEVYSVDVAEFFVTKEKKKYEDREEMINWARCQSIEAAFTLIINKSYSGSGRRKSKLVLACERSGEYKGTNKSKREGAGSRKCGCLFRLRGYFSATKLWSLNIVSGLYNHKMEPKLEGHMLAGRLTTKESKIVGDMTRNLIKLKISCWI
;
A
#
# COMPACT_ATOMS: atom_id res chain seq x y z
N MET A 1 -28.77 32.80 -23.93
CA MET A 1 -27.48 32.20 -23.54
C MET A 1 -27.83 30.91 -22.83
N VAL A 2 -27.52 29.77 -23.43
CA VAL A 2 -27.60 28.48 -22.75
C VAL A 2 -26.30 28.33 -21.99
N ASP A 3 -26.38 28.24 -20.67
CA ASP A 3 -25.20 27.98 -19.84
C ASP A 3 -24.59 26.65 -20.30
N LEU A 4 -23.36 26.73 -20.81
CA LEU A 4 -22.54 25.56 -21.07
C LEU A 4 -22.17 24.98 -19.72
N VAL A 5 -22.98 24.04 -19.23
CA VAL A 5 -22.61 23.17 -18.11
C VAL A 5 -21.41 22.37 -18.61
N GLU A 6 -20.21 22.77 -18.18
CA GLU A 6 -19.02 21.95 -18.36
C GLU A 6 -19.33 20.59 -17.73
N PRO A 7 -19.23 19.47 -18.48
CA PRO A 7 -19.48 18.16 -17.91
C PRO A 7 -18.49 17.95 -16.77
N ASP A 8 -19.01 17.65 -15.57
CA ASP A 8 -18.18 17.24 -14.43
C ASP A 8 -17.15 16.20 -14.91
N PRO A 9 -15.86 16.32 -14.53
CA PRO A 9 -14.87 15.36 -14.95
C PRO A 9 -15.30 13.98 -14.42
N GLU A 10 -15.71 13.10 -15.32
CA GLU A 10 -16.10 11.73 -14.99
C GLU A 10 -15.01 11.11 -14.12
N VAL A 11 -15.37 10.80 -12.87
CA VAL A 11 -14.46 10.15 -11.92
C VAL A 11 -14.20 8.75 -12.45
N TYR A 12 -13.14 8.60 -13.25
CA TYR A 12 -12.66 7.32 -13.74
C TYR A 12 -12.41 6.42 -12.54
N SER A 13 -13.29 5.45 -12.32
CA SER A 13 -13.17 4.48 -11.24
C SER A 13 -13.32 3.07 -11.81
N VAL A 14 -12.36 2.21 -11.48
CA VAL A 14 -12.33 0.81 -11.89
C VAL A 14 -12.44 -0.04 -10.64
N ASP A 15 -13.31 -1.05 -10.66
CA ASP A 15 -13.33 -2.05 -9.60
C ASP A 15 -12.24 -3.09 -9.85
N VAL A 16 -11.24 -3.12 -8.97
CA VAL A 16 -10.14 -4.09 -9.01
C VAL A 16 -10.30 -5.16 -7.93
N ALA A 17 -11.48 -5.26 -7.31
CA ALA A 17 -11.80 -6.27 -6.30
C ALA A 17 -11.57 -7.70 -6.81
N GLU A 18 -11.82 -7.96 -8.10
CA GLU A 18 -11.74 -9.29 -8.71
C GLU A 18 -10.36 -9.96 -8.53
N PHE A 19 -9.27 -9.18 -8.58
CA PHE A 19 -7.90 -9.66 -8.31
C PHE A 19 -7.72 -10.19 -6.88
N PHE A 20 -8.61 -9.83 -5.96
CA PHE A 20 -8.56 -10.22 -4.55
C PHE A 20 -9.66 -11.21 -4.17
N VAL A 21 -10.54 -11.56 -5.09
CA VAL A 21 -11.55 -12.60 -4.88
C VAL A 21 -10.88 -13.96 -5.07
N THR A 22 -10.94 -14.78 -4.02
CA THR A 22 -10.51 -16.17 -4.07
C THR A 22 -11.75 -17.08 -4.05
N LYS A 23 -11.78 -18.14 -4.87
CA LYS A 23 -12.91 -19.09 -4.93
C LYS A 23 -13.27 -19.68 -3.56
N GLU A 24 -12.27 -19.82 -2.69
CA GLU A 24 -12.41 -20.16 -1.29
C GLU A 24 -11.85 -19.02 -0.43
N LYS A 25 -12.44 -18.74 0.73
CA LYS A 25 -11.95 -17.71 1.66
C LYS A 25 -10.57 -18.11 2.20
N LYS A 26 -9.51 -17.71 1.48
CA LYS A 26 -8.13 -18.05 1.80
C LYS A 26 -7.79 -17.63 3.22
N LYS A 27 -7.16 -18.55 3.95
CA LYS A 27 -6.64 -18.35 5.31
C LYS A 27 -5.13 -18.38 5.26
N TYR A 28 -4.50 -17.65 6.17
CA TYR A 28 -3.04 -17.59 6.26
C TYR A 28 -2.63 -17.86 7.70
N GLU A 29 -1.55 -18.59 7.89
CA GLU A 29 -1.01 -18.85 9.23
C GLU A 29 -0.29 -17.62 9.76
N ASP A 30 0.44 -16.95 8.86
CA ASP A 30 1.26 -15.80 9.19
C ASP A 30 0.70 -14.47 8.61
N ARG A 31 0.95 -13.39 9.36
CA ARG A 31 0.51 -12.05 8.99
C ARG A 31 1.24 -11.55 7.74
N GLU A 32 2.53 -11.81 7.65
CA GLU A 32 3.39 -11.35 6.58
C GLU A 32 3.11 -12.15 5.30
N GLU A 33 2.77 -13.43 5.41
CA GLU A 33 2.27 -14.25 4.30
C GLU A 33 1.02 -13.63 3.64
N MET A 34 0.01 -13.27 4.45
CA MET A 34 -1.20 -12.60 3.97
C MET A 34 -0.88 -11.27 3.25
N ILE A 35 0.03 -10.47 3.81
CA ILE A 35 0.44 -9.18 3.23
C ILE A 35 1.18 -9.38 1.90
N ASN A 36 2.08 -10.37 1.84
CA ASN A 36 2.84 -10.66 0.63
C ASN A 36 1.93 -11.15 -0.48
N TRP A 37 0.98 -12.04 -0.18
CA TRP A 37 -0.02 -12.45 -1.16
C TRP A 37 -0.81 -11.25 -1.71
N ALA A 38 -1.31 -10.37 -0.85
CA ALA A 38 -2.06 -9.19 -1.29
C ALA A 38 -1.21 -8.25 -2.15
N ARG A 39 0.09 -8.10 -1.84
CA ARG A 39 1.02 -7.32 -2.65
C ARG A 39 1.26 -7.95 -4.02
N CYS A 40 1.39 -9.26 -4.11
CA CYS A 40 1.51 -9.94 -5.41
C CYS A 40 0.29 -9.66 -6.28
N GLN A 41 -0.92 -9.76 -5.71
CA GLN A 41 -2.17 -9.45 -6.43
C GLN A 41 -2.24 -7.98 -6.85
N SER A 42 -1.78 -7.04 -6.01
CA SER A 42 -1.77 -5.62 -6.40
C SER A 42 -0.79 -5.33 -7.53
N ILE A 43 0.37 -5.99 -7.54
CA ILE A 43 1.37 -5.87 -8.60
C ILE A 43 0.79 -6.36 -9.93
N GLU A 44 0.08 -7.49 -9.92
CA GLU A 44 -0.62 -8.01 -11.10
C GLU A 44 -1.69 -7.03 -11.61
N ALA A 45 -2.40 -6.37 -10.70
CA ALA A 45 -3.33 -5.28 -10.98
C ALA A 45 -2.66 -3.91 -11.23
N ALA A 46 -1.33 -3.86 -11.38
CA ALA A 46 -0.52 -2.66 -11.66
C ALA A 46 -0.67 -1.50 -10.64
N PHE A 47 -0.74 -1.84 -9.33
CA PHE A 47 -0.69 -0.87 -8.25
C PHE A 47 0.02 -1.38 -6.98
N THR A 48 0.28 -0.46 -6.06
CA THR A 48 1.01 -0.75 -4.81
C THR A 48 0.13 -0.64 -3.57
N LEU A 49 0.23 -1.66 -2.71
CA LEU A 49 -0.40 -1.71 -1.40
C LEU A 49 0.55 -1.32 -0.26
N ILE A 50 0.09 -0.42 0.60
CA ILE A 50 0.74 -0.02 1.85
C ILE A 50 -0.08 -0.44 3.07
N ILE A 51 0.58 -0.63 4.21
CA ILE A 51 -0.10 -0.79 5.50
C ILE A 51 -0.55 0.60 5.96
N ASN A 52 -1.85 0.85 5.90
CA ASN A 52 -2.44 2.13 6.32
C ASN A 52 -2.60 2.19 7.84
N LYS A 53 -3.12 1.11 8.44
CA LYS A 53 -3.30 0.97 9.88
C LYS A 53 -3.01 -0.45 10.31
N SER A 54 -2.36 -0.63 11.44
CA SER A 54 -2.14 -1.93 12.07
C SER A 54 -2.41 -1.85 13.55
N TYR A 55 -3.10 -2.86 14.07
CA TYR A 55 -3.40 -3.00 15.48
C TYR A 55 -2.93 -4.39 15.93
N SER A 56 -1.92 -4.42 16.78
CA SER A 56 -1.60 -5.60 17.58
C SER A 56 -2.71 -5.75 18.62
N GLY A 57 -3.38 -6.89 18.61
CA GLY A 57 -4.38 -7.19 19.63
C GLY A 57 -3.75 -7.18 21.03
N SER A 58 -4.45 -6.65 22.02
CA SER A 58 -4.09 -6.76 23.43
C SER A 58 -5.29 -7.22 24.25
N GLY A 59 -5.06 -8.15 25.18
CA GLY A 59 -6.11 -8.78 25.97
C GLY A 59 -7.17 -9.46 25.09
N ARG A 60 -8.42 -9.01 25.17
CA ARG A 60 -9.56 -9.55 24.40
C ARG A 60 -9.69 -9.00 22.97
N ARG A 61 -8.90 -7.99 22.59
CA ARG A 61 -8.98 -7.38 21.24
C ARG A 61 -8.18 -8.20 20.24
N LYS A 62 -8.82 -8.58 19.13
CA LYS A 62 -8.17 -9.33 18.04
C LYS A 62 -7.26 -8.42 17.20
N SER A 63 -6.14 -8.96 16.74
CA SER A 63 -5.23 -8.28 15.81
C SER A 63 -5.93 -7.99 14.48
N LYS A 64 -5.70 -6.80 13.93
CA LYS A 64 -6.30 -6.37 12.66
C LYS A 64 -5.38 -5.39 11.94
N LEU A 65 -5.47 -5.33 10.62
CA LEU A 65 -4.76 -4.36 9.81
C LEU A 65 -5.58 -3.93 8.60
N VAL A 66 -5.23 -2.78 8.05
CA VAL A 66 -5.82 -2.23 6.82
C VAL A 66 -4.70 -2.01 5.82
N LEU A 67 -4.79 -2.68 4.67
CA LEU A 67 -3.99 -2.37 3.50
C LEU A 67 -4.78 -1.39 2.63
N ALA A 68 -4.09 -0.42 2.05
CA ALA A 68 -4.69 0.55 1.14
C ALA A 68 -3.76 0.83 -0.03
N CYS A 69 -4.30 1.35 -1.12
CA CYS A 69 -3.47 1.90 -2.19
C CYS A 69 -2.50 2.95 -1.64
N GLU A 70 -1.27 2.98 -2.15
CA GLU A 70 -0.26 3.99 -1.82
C GLU A 70 -0.78 5.43 -1.97
N ARG A 71 -1.63 5.66 -2.97
CA ARG A 71 -2.25 6.97 -3.24
C ARG A 71 -3.52 7.23 -2.41
N SER A 72 -3.82 6.38 -1.42
CA SER A 72 -5.01 6.52 -0.58
C SER A 72 -4.92 7.70 0.40
N GLY A 73 -6.07 8.33 0.61
CA GLY A 73 -6.22 9.48 1.49
C GLY A 73 -5.62 10.76 0.91
N GLU A 74 -5.48 11.75 1.78
CA GLU A 74 -5.02 13.09 1.42
C GLU A 74 -3.72 13.42 2.14
N TYR A 75 -2.96 14.34 1.56
CA TYR A 75 -1.81 14.92 2.23
C TYR A 75 -2.27 15.90 3.30
N LYS A 76 -2.03 15.55 4.56
CA LYS A 76 -2.18 16.49 5.67
C LYS A 76 -0.82 17.17 5.84
N GLY A 77 -0.68 18.37 5.30
CA GLY A 77 0.57 19.13 5.41
C GLY A 77 1.00 19.32 6.86
N THR A 78 2.30 19.22 7.10
CA THR A 78 2.92 19.72 8.33
C THR A 78 3.26 21.19 8.11
N ASN A 79 3.01 22.06 9.09
CA ASN A 79 3.25 23.52 9.03
C ASN A 79 4.74 23.95 8.84
N LYS A 80 5.61 23.09 8.29
CA LYS A 80 6.99 23.44 7.96
C LYS A 80 7.04 23.81 6.49
N SER A 81 7.57 25.01 6.23
CA SER A 81 7.74 25.68 4.94
C SER A 81 7.61 24.76 3.73
N LYS A 82 6.63 25.08 2.86
CA LYS A 82 6.44 24.44 1.56
C LYS A 82 7.78 24.45 0.82
N ARG A 83 8.43 23.29 0.71
CA ARG A 83 9.43 23.09 -0.35
C ARG A 83 8.62 22.97 -1.64
N GLU A 84 8.54 24.05 -2.39
CA GLU A 84 7.99 24.06 -3.74
C GLU A 84 8.74 22.99 -4.55
N GLY A 85 8.02 21.93 -4.98
CA GLY A 85 8.59 20.84 -5.78
C GLY A 85 8.25 19.42 -5.33
N ALA A 86 7.89 19.18 -4.06
CA ALA A 86 7.50 17.84 -3.60
C ALA A 86 5.97 17.68 -3.59
N GLY A 87 5.36 17.46 -4.76
CA GLY A 87 3.94 17.12 -4.86
C GLY A 87 3.61 15.79 -4.18
N SER A 88 2.48 15.70 -3.47
CA SER A 88 2.02 14.42 -2.92
C SER A 88 1.36 13.57 -4.01
N ARG A 89 1.74 12.29 -4.11
CA ARG A 89 1.08 11.32 -5.02
C ARG A 89 -0.30 10.86 -4.50
N LYS A 90 -0.75 11.34 -3.34
CA LYS A 90 -2.05 10.99 -2.75
C LYS A 90 -3.19 11.67 -3.51
N CYS A 91 -4.17 10.87 -3.96
CA CYS A 91 -5.34 11.33 -4.72
C CYS A 91 -6.66 10.83 -4.12
N GLY A 92 -6.68 10.45 -2.84
CA GLY A 92 -7.89 9.99 -2.18
C GLY A 92 -8.34 8.59 -2.61
N CYS A 93 -7.46 7.75 -3.17
CA CYS A 93 -7.82 6.41 -3.64
C CYS A 93 -8.57 5.60 -2.57
N LEU A 94 -9.71 5.05 -2.98
CA LEU A 94 -10.67 4.38 -2.11
C LEU A 94 -10.33 2.90 -1.84
N PHE A 95 -9.49 2.29 -2.68
CA PHE A 95 -9.10 0.89 -2.57
C PHE A 95 -8.55 0.54 -1.18
N ARG A 96 -9.20 -0.43 -0.52
CA ARG A 96 -8.89 -0.87 0.85
C ARG A 96 -9.19 -2.34 1.07
N LEU A 97 -8.26 -3.02 1.74
CA LEU A 97 -8.39 -4.38 2.25
C LEU A 97 -8.26 -4.38 3.78
N ARG A 98 -9.01 -5.25 4.45
CA ARG A 98 -8.96 -5.43 5.90
C ARG A 98 -8.49 -6.84 6.22
N GLY A 99 -7.33 -6.95 6.85
CA GLY A 99 -6.84 -8.17 7.45
C GLY A 99 -7.33 -8.29 8.90
N TYR A 100 -7.79 -9.46 9.30
CA TYR A 100 -8.18 -9.75 10.69
C TYR A 100 -7.69 -11.13 11.12
N PHE A 101 -7.30 -11.22 12.39
CA PHE A 101 -6.91 -12.47 13.01
C PHE A 101 -8.14 -13.16 13.61
N SER A 102 -8.43 -14.37 13.14
CA SER A 102 -9.62 -15.14 13.49
C SER A 102 -9.46 -15.89 14.82
N ALA A 103 -10.58 -16.37 15.37
CA ALA A 103 -10.55 -17.24 16.58
C ALA A 103 -9.83 -18.57 16.32
N THR A 104 -9.86 -19.04 15.07
CA THR A 104 -9.12 -20.22 14.59
C THR A 104 -7.61 -20.01 14.48
N LYS A 105 -7.08 -18.90 15.03
CA LYS A 105 -5.66 -18.49 14.95
C LYS A 105 -5.13 -18.34 13.52
N LEU A 106 -6.00 -18.02 12.56
CA LEU A 106 -5.65 -17.78 11.17
C LEU A 106 -5.99 -16.35 10.75
N TRP A 107 -5.15 -15.78 9.90
CA TRP A 107 -5.40 -14.52 9.22
C TRP A 107 -6.38 -14.69 8.07
N SER A 108 -7.15 -13.63 7.80
CA SER A 108 -8.11 -13.56 6.71
C SER A 108 -8.18 -12.14 6.20
N LEU A 109 -8.46 -12.00 4.91
CA LEU A 109 -8.49 -10.72 4.23
C LEU A 109 -9.87 -10.50 3.61
N ASN A 110 -10.47 -9.34 3.89
CA ASN A 110 -11.72 -8.90 3.30
C ASN A 110 -11.51 -7.63 2.50
N ILE A 111 -12.20 -7.52 1.37
CA ILE A 111 -12.26 -6.30 0.58
C ILE A 111 -13.20 -5.32 1.30
N VAL A 112 -12.72 -4.11 1.57
CA VAL A 112 -13.55 -3.02 2.13
C VAL A 112 -14.03 -2.11 1.02
N SER A 113 -13.18 -1.85 0.04
CA SER A 113 -13.50 -1.12 -1.19
C SER A 113 -12.57 -1.59 -2.30
N GLY A 114 -13.15 -2.00 -3.43
CA GLY A 114 -12.44 -2.37 -4.65
C GLY A 114 -12.18 -1.21 -5.60
N LEU A 115 -12.68 -0.01 -5.28
CA LEU A 115 -12.66 1.13 -6.20
C LEU A 115 -11.27 1.77 -6.30
N TYR A 116 -10.79 1.86 -7.53
CA TYR A 116 -9.53 2.47 -7.90
C TYR A 116 -9.77 3.66 -8.81
N ASN A 117 -9.34 4.86 -8.41
CA ASN A 117 -9.74 6.14 -9.01
C ASN A 117 -8.61 6.90 -9.72
N HIS A 118 -7.54 6.20 -10.10
CA HIS A 118 -6.41 6.82 -10.79
C HIS A 118 -5.82 5.89 -11.84
N LYS A 119 -4.91 6.43 -12.66
CA LYS A 119 -4.22 5.63 -13.67
C LYS A 119 -3.36 4.55 -13.01
N MET A 120 -3.45 3.33 -13.54
CA MET A 120 -2.54 2.23 -13.21
C MET A 120 -1.16 2.53 -13.77
N GLU A 121 -0.12 2.36 -12.97
CA GLU A 121 1.27 2.65 -13.35
C GLU A 121 2.06 1.34 -13.27
N PRO A 122 2.26 0.63 -14.39
CA PRO A 122 2.94 -0.67 -14.40
C PRO A 122 4.44 -0.54 -14.10
N LYS A 123 5.03 0.65 -14.31
CA LYS A 123 6.41 0.92 -13.92
C LYS A 123 6.45 1.28 -12.43
N LEU A 124 7.07 0.41 -11.65
CA LEU A 124 7.36 0.64 -10.23
C LEU A 124 8.41 1.76 -10.00
N GLU A 125 8.92 2.40 -11.06
CA GLU A 125 9.83 3.54 -10.97
C GLU A 125 9.19 4.68 -10.16
N GLY A 126 9.88 5.09 -9.09
CA GLY A 126 9.39 6.12 -8.16
C GLY A 126 8.37 5.65 -7.12
N HIS A 127 8.08 4.35 -7.00
CA HIS A 127 7.29 3.81 -5.89
C HIS A 127 8.06 3.86 -4.58
N MET A 128 7.40 4.26 -3.48
CA MET A 128 8.02 4.28 -2.15
C MET A 128 8.51 2.89 -1.68
N LEU A 129 7.97 1.81 -2.24
CA LEU A 129 8.40 0.45 -1.94
C LEU A 129 9.63 0.00 -2.73
N ALA A 130 9.93 0.57 -3.90
CA ALA A 130 11.05 0.15 -4.75
C ALA A 130 12.42 0.44 -4.11
N GLY A 131 12.49 1.42 -3.20
CA GLY A 131 13.71 1.74 -2.43
C GLY A 131 13.81 1.05 -1.07
N ARG A 132 12.85 0.20 -0.70
CA ARG A 132 12.80 -0.38 0.65
C ARG A 132 13.60 -1.68 0.68
N LEU A 133 14.65 -1.71 1.50
CA LEU A 133 15.44 -2.92 1.73
C LEU A 133 14.54 -4.05 2.25
N THR A 134 14.68 -5.23 1.65
CA THR A 134 14.11 -6.47 2.17
C THR A 134 14.75 -6.84 3.51
N THR A 135 14.17 -7.77 4.27
CA THR A 135 14.78 -8.24 5.53
C THR A 135 16.14 -8.89 5.33
N LYS A 136 16.32 -9.60 4.20
CA LYS A 136 17.61 -10.20 3.81
C LYS A 136 18.64 -9.12 3.47
N GLU A 137 18.28 -8.16 2.62
CA GLU A 137 19.16 -7.05 2.27
C GLU A 137 19.48 -6.17 3.49
N SER A 138 18.50 -5.94 4.37
CA SER A 138 18.70 -5.19 5.62
C SER A 138 19.68 -5.92 6.55
N LYS A 139 19.61 -7.26 6.61
CA LYS A 139 20.57 -8.05 7.38
C LYS A 139 21.97 -7.92 6.79
N ILE A 140 22.11 -8.02 5.46
CA ILE A 140 23.37 -7.85 4.74
C ILE A 140 23.95 -6.45 4.97
N VAL A 141 23.14 -5.40 4.83
CA VAL A 141 23.54 -4.01 5.10
C VAL A 141 23.94 -3.83 6.56
N GLY A 142 23.22 -4.46 7.50
CA GLY A 142 23.55 -4.47 8.91
C GLY A 142 24.89 -5.17 9.20
N ASP A 143 25.16 -6.30 8.55
CA ASP A 143 26.42 -7.03 8.64
C ASP A 143 27.58 -6.20 8.04
N MET A 144 27.39 -5.59 6.87
CA MET A 144 28.39 -4.72 6.23
C MET A 144 28.72 -3.50 7.09
N THR A 145 27.71 -2.87 7.69
CA THR A 145 27.88 -1.73 8.61
C THR A 145 28.66 -2.14 9.87
N ARG A 146 28.36 -3.30 10.44
CA ARG A 146 29.10 -3.85 11.60
C ARG A 146 30.57 -4.15 11.27
N ASN A 147 30.85 -4.58 10.05
CA ASN A 147 32.19 -4.89 9.57
C ASN A 147 32.94 -3.67 9.00
N LEU A 148 32.44 -2.45 9.24
CA LEU A 148 33.04 -1.17 8.78
C LEU A 148 33.29 -1.09 7.27
N ILE A 149 32.55 -1.88 6.48
CA ILE A 149 32.66 -1.87 5.03
C ILE A 149 32.02 -0.57 4.56
N LYS A 150 32.82 0.33 3.97
CA LYS A 150 32.32 1.57 3.36
C LYS A 150 31.33 1.22 2.25
N LEU A 151 30.05 1.43 2.51
CA LEU A 151 29.02 1.36 1.49
C LEU A 151 29.25 2.52 0.52
N LYS A 152 29.62 2.22 -0.73
CA LYS A 152 29.59 3.21 -1.81
C LYS A 152 28.13 3.46 -2.17
N ILE A 153 27.48 4.34 -1.42
CA ILE A 153 26.19 4.91 -1.80
C ILE A 153 26.53 6.04 -2.79
N SER A 154 26.45 5.75 -4.09
CA SER A 154 26.46 6.81 -5.09
C SER A 154 25.20 7.64 -4.88
N CYS A 155 25.38 8.84 -4.35
CA CYS A 155 24.35 9.85 -4.19
C CYS A 155 23.80 10.18 -5.59
N TRP A 156 22.63 9.66 -5.92
CA TRP A 156 21.75 10.29 -6.90
C TRP A 156 20.69 11.03 -6.09
N ILE A 157 21.03 12.26 -5.74
CA ILE A 157 20.12 13.37 -5.45
C ILE A 157 20.66 14.55 -6.25
#